data_AF-A0A183L0Y0-F1
#
_entry.id   AF-A0A183L0Y0-F1
#
_cell.length_a   1.000
_cell.length_b   1.000
_cell.length_c   1.000
_cell.angle_alpha   90.00
_cell.angle_beta   90.00
_cell.angle_gamma   90.00
#
_symmetry.space_group_name_H-M   'P 1'
#
loop_
_entity.id
_entity.type
_entity.pdbx_description
1 polymer ?
#
loop_
_entity_poly.entity_id
_entity_poly.type
_entity_poly.pdbx_seq_one_letter_code
_entity_poly.pdbx_strand_id
1 'polypeptide(L)'
;LTIANYGTICNGKRDYVWRTATPNEDGVFPTYFMGTKTISVDMDSIVYYDRPLLANVRFDKCNDMECDGLKKVLVIDKDGGLFGQPSVIVPQSEWQYNLNPLYGVGDNRIPSRMLTKVDGTSINPTIQWPNKGSYL
;
A
#
# COMPACT_ATOMS: atom_id res chain seq x y z
N LEU A 1 -16.12 18.41 5.51
CA LEU A 1 -14.81 18.65 6.17
C LEU A 1 -13.96 19.50 5.25
N THR A 2 -13.34 20.59 5.74
CA THR A 2 -12.43 21.42 4.92
C THR A 2 -11.00 21.16 5.35
N ILE A 3 -10.14 20.84 4.38
CA ILE A 3 -8.72 20.51 4.55
C ILE A 3 -7.93 21.60 3.85
N ALA A 4 -7.04 22.28 4.57
CA ALA A 4 -6.35 23.45 4.03
C ALA A 4 -4.87 23.47 4.41
N ASN A 5 -4.04 23.95 3.48
CA ASN A 5 -2.62 24.27 3.70
C ASN A 5 -1.73 23.09 4.13
N TYR A 6 -2.09 21.86 3.76
CA TYR A 6 -1.19 20.70 3.90
C TYR A 6 -0.17 20.70 2.75
N GLY A 7 1.10 20.50 3.06
CA GLY A 7 2.23 20.59 2.14
C GLY A 7 3.55 20.56 2.90
N THR A 8 4.47 21.46 2.57
CA THR A 8 5.82 21.55 3.17
C THR A 8 6.06 22.86 3.93
N ILE A 9 4.98 23.51 4.35
CA ILE A 9 4.97 24.87 4.92
C ILE A 9 5.82 24.95 6.20
N CYS A 10 5.93 23.85 6.95
CA CYS A 10 6.67 23.77 8.20
C CYS A 10 8.17 23.48 7.97
N ASN A 11 8.95 24.47 7.52
CA ASN A 11 10.40 24.38 7.31
C ASN A 11 10.81 23.20 6.39
N GLY A 12 10.04 22.96 5.32
CA GLY A 12 10.29 21.86 4.40
C GLY A 12 9.86 20.48 4.91
N LYS A 13 9.39 20.36 6.16
CA LYS A 13 8.77 19.13 6.65
C LYS A 13 7.37 19.01 6.08
N ARG A 14 7.09 17.83 5.52
CA ARG A 14 5.79 17.51 4.93
C ARG A 14 4.80 17.07 6.00
N ASP A 15 3.61 17.65 5.98
CA ASP A 15 2.45 17.16 6.71
C ASP A 15 1.48 16.44 5.77
N TYR A 16 0.68 15.54 6.35
CA TYR A 16 -0.22 14.67 5.61
C TYR A 16 -1.63 14.74 6.18
N VAL A 17 -2.62 14.82 5.30
CA VAL A 17 -4.04 14.84 5.67
C VAL A 17 -4.44 13.50 6.29
N TRP A 18 -4.00 12.41 5.67
CA TRP A 18 -4.20 11.07 6.16
C TRP A 18 -2.89 10.29 6.11
N ARG A 19 -2.62 9.56 7.18
CA ARG A 19 -1.47 8.67 7.31
C ARG A 19 -1.88 7.39 8.02
N THR A 20 -1.24 6.28 7.64
CA THR A 20 -1.39 5.00 8.34
C THR A 20 -1.04 5.07 9.82
N ALA A 21 -1.81 4.36 10.64
CA ALA A 21 -1.48 4.16 12.04
C ALA A 21 -0.39 3.10 12.17
N THR A 22 0.88 3.51 12.32
CA THR A 22 2.02 2.59 12.47
C THR A 22 1.92 1.56 13.60
N PRO A 23 1.18 1.78 14.72
CA PRO A 23 1.00 0.75 15.74
C PRO A 23 0.07 -0.40 15.31
N ASN A 24 -0.78 -0.18 14.30
CA ASN A 24 -1.73 -1.18 13.80
C ASN A 24 -1.11 -1.92 12.61
N GLU A 25 -0.24 -2.87 12.94
CA GLU A 25 0.63 -3.53 11.98
C GLU A 25 -0.12 -4.59 11.16
N ASP A 26 -1.08 -5.29 11.76
CA ASP A 26 -1.79 -6.43 11.15
C ASP A 26 -2.99 -6.02 10.30
N GLY A 27 -3.87 -5.16 10.83
CA GLY A 27 -5.11 -4.79 10.16
C GLY A 27 -5.49 -3.33 10.39
N VAL A 28 -5.86 -2.65 9.30
CA VAL A 28 -6.40 -1.28 9.32
C VAL A 28 -7.66 -1.25 8.46
N PHE A 29 -8.77 -0.81 9.05
CA PHE A 29 -10.03 -0.67 8.33
C PHE A 29 -9.95 0.42 7.25
N PRO A 30 -10.74 0.31 6.15
CA PRO A 30 -10.81 1.35 5.13
C PRO A 30 -11.23 2.69 5.71
N THR A 31 -10.62 3.77 5.23
CA THR A 31 -11.05 5.14 5.54
C THR A 31 -11.89 5.68 4.38
N TYR A 32 -13.08 6.22 4.70
CA TYR A 32 -14.00 6.80 3.73
C TYR A 32 -14.03 8.32 3.85
N PHE A 33 -13.81 9.01 2.74
CA PHE A 33 -13.97 10.45 2.62
C PHE A 33 -15.22 10.77 1.78
N MET A 34 -15.99 11.74 2.27
CA MET A 34 -17.20 12.26 1.63
C MET A 34 -17.48 13.67 2.17
N GLY A 35 -17.95 14.57 1.32
CA GLY A 35 -18.21 15.97 1.65
C GLY A 35 -16.93 16.73 2.03
N THR A 36 -15.79 16.33 1.49
CA THR A 36 -14.50 16.97 1.73
C THR A 36 -14.19 18.06 0.70
N LYS A 37 -13.44 19.08 1.13
CA LYS A 37 -12.94 20.13 0.24
C LYS A 37 -11.50 20.45 0.57
N THR A 38 -10.63 20.45 -0.43
CA THR A 38 -9.21 20.82 -0.32
C THR A 38 -8.99 22.28 -0.71
N ILE A 39 -8.12 22.99 0.01
CA ILE A 39 -7.72 24.38 -0.27
C ILE A 39 -6.21 24.49 -0.10
N SER A 40 -5.48 24.79 -1.19
CA SER A 40 -4.01 24.93 -1.15
C SER A 40 -3.32 23.71 -0.51
N VAL A 41 -3.75 22.51 -0.90
CA VAL A 41 -3.18 21.24 -0.43
C VAL A 41 -2.32 20.65 -1.53
N ASP A 42 -1.11 20.24 -1.21
CA ASP A 42 -0.26 19.47 -2.13
C ASP A 42 -0.80 18.04 -2.29
N MET A 43 -0.80 17.53 -3.52
CA MET A 43 -1.37 16.22 -3.85
C MET A 43 -0.63 15.08 -3.14
N ASP A 44 0.70 15.19 -3.04
CA ASP A 44 1.55 14.26 -2.29
C ASP A 44 1.32 14.30 -0.77
N SER A 45 0.61 15.33 -0.28
CA SER A 45 0.26 15.48 1.14
C SER A 45 -1.13 14.92 1.49
N ILE A 46 -1.89 14.39 0.53
CA ILE A 46 -3.24 13.90 0.83
C ILE A 46 -3.20 12.55 1.57
N VAL A 47 -2.46 11.57 1.05
CA VAL A 47 -2.38 10.21 1.61
C VAL A 47 -0.93 9.77 1.71
N TYR A 48 -0.52 9.32 2.89
CA TYR A 48 0.77 8.70 3.11
C TYR A 48 0.63 7.30 3.72
N TYR A 49 1.21 6.32 3.03
CA TYR A 49 1.33 4.96 3.51
C TYR A 49 2.73 4.72 4.07
N ASP A 50 2.81 4.38 5.34
CA ASP A 50 4.04 3.92 5.98
C ASP A 50 4.50 2.58 5.39
N ARG A 51 5.80 2.32 5.49
CA ARG A 51 6.36 1.04 5.07
C ARG A 51 6.27 0.01 6.19
N PRO A 52 5.99 -1.26 5.86
CA PRO A 52 6.05 -2.36 6.82
C PRO A 52 7.45 -2.45 7.46
N LEU A 53 7.47 -2.71 8.76
CA LEU A 53 8.71 -2.86 9.51
C LEU A 53 9.21 -4.29 9.36
N LEU A 54 10.46 -4.44 8.89
CA LEU A 54 11.08 -5.75 8.77
C LEU A 54 11.14 -6.51 10.10
N ALA A 55 11.23 -5.79 11.22
CA ALA A 55 11.24 -6.37 12.57
C ALA A 55 9.97 -7.19 12.91
N ASN A 56 8.88 -7.00 12.16
CA ASN A 56 7.63 -7.71 12.36
C ASN A 56 7.49 -8.97 11.50
N VAL A 57 8.43 -9.20 10.57
CA VAL A 57 8.54 -10.46 9.81
C VAL A 57 9.18 -11.53 10.69
N ARG A 58 8.41 -12.00 11.67
CA ARG A 58 8.81 -13.05 12.61
C ARG A 58 7.60 -13.79 13.17
N PHE A 59 7.85 -15.00 13.66
CA PHE A 59 6.83 -15.98 14.07
C PHE A 59 5.80 -15.45 15.10
N ASP A 60 6.23 -14.65 16.07
CA ASP A 60 5.37 -14.07 17.12
C ASP A 60 4.57 -12.83 16.67
N LYS A 61 4.75 -12.40 15.41
CA LYS A 61 4.11 -11.23 14.81
C LYS A 61 3.41 -11.62 13.52
N CYS A 62 4.02 -11.35 12.37
CA CYS A 62 3.42 -11.56 11.05
C CYS A 62 4.00 -12.78 10.33
N ASN A 63 4.56 -13.70 11.13
CA ASN A 63 5.17 -14.94 10.70
C ASN A 63 6.36 -14.75 9.75
N ASP A 64 6.25 -15.19 8.51
CA ASP A 64 7.34 -15.26 7.54
C ASP A 64 7.16 -14.26 6.38
N MET A 65 6.22 -13.32 6.54
CA MET A 65 5.94 -12.23 5.59
C MET A 65 5.68 -10.90 6.33
N GLU A 66 5.67 -9.80 5.57
CA GLU A 66 5.23 -8.49 6.06
C GLU A 66 3.80 -8.52 6.60
N CYS A 67 3.52 -7.70 7.61
CA CYS A 67 2.17 -7.51 8.11
C CYS A 67 1.27 -6.77 7.09
N ASP A 68 -0.02 -7.06 7.10
CA ASP A 68 -0.96 -6.57 6.10
C ASP A 68 -1.43 -5.12 6.33
N GLY A 69 -1.40 -4.62 7.56
CA GLY A 69 -2.05 -3.36 7.95
C GLY A 69 -1.60 -2.15 7.14
N LEU A 70 -0.29 -2.06 6.85
CA LEU A 70 0.28 -0.96 6.06
C LEU A 70 0.24 -1.20 4.54
N LYS A 71 -0.01 -2.44 4.11
CA LYS A 71 0.05 -2.86 2.69
C LYS A 71 -1.32 -3.12 2.07
N LYS A 72 -2.38 -3.20 2.88
CA LYS A 72 -3.74 -3.55 2.44
C LYS A 72 -4.79 -2.51 2.81
N VAL A 73 -4.42 -1.51 3.61
CA VAL A 73 -5.32 -0.41 3.98
C VAL A 73 -5.81 0.34 2.74
N LEU A 74 -7.07 0.78 2.77
CA LEU A 74 -7.69 1.50 1.66
C LEU A 74 -8.10 2.89 2.11
N VAL A 75 -7.86 3.88 1.24
CA VAL A 75 -8.46 5.21 1.34
C VAL A 75 -9.42 5.37 0.16
N ILE A 76 -10.68 5.68 0.47
CA ILE A 76 -11.77 5.75 -0.51
C ILE A 76 -12.37 7.15 -0.48
N ASP A 77 -12.16 7.91 -1.55
CA ASP A 77 -12.82 9.20 -1.80
C ASP A 77 -14.09 8.95 -2.61
N LYS A 78 -15.26 9.05 -1.96
CA LYS A 78 -16.54 8.67 -2.57
C LYS A 78 -17.07 9.68 -3.56
N ASP A 79 -16.82 10.97 -3.33
CA ASP A 79 -17.41 12.07 -4.10
C ASP A 79 -16.37 12.94 -4.82
N GLY A 80 -15.08 12.61 -4.69
CA GLY A 80 -14.00 13.34 -5.34
C GLY A 80 -13.59 14.61 -4.59
N GLY A 81 -14.02 14.78 -3.34
CA GLY A 81 -13.71 15.96 -2.55
C GLY A 81 -12.22 16.10 -2.20
N LEU A 82 -11.45 15.01 -2.28
CA LEU A 82 -9.99 15.02 -2.07
C LEU A 82 -9.22 15.11 -3.38
N PHE A 83 -9.60 14.30 -4.38
CA PHE A 83 -8.82 14.11 -5.61
C PHE A 83 -9.44 14.74 -6.86
N GLY A 84 -10.57 15.44 -6.73
CA GLY A 84 -11.32 16.02 -7.84
C GLY A 84 -12.25 15.05 -8.56
N GLN A 85 -12.14 13.75 -8.27
CA GLN A 85 -13.00 12.69 -8.80
C GLN A 85 -13.07 11.51 -7.81
N PRO A 86 -14.18 10.75 -7.78
CA PRO A 86 -14.27 9.55 -6.95
C PRO A 86 -13.09 8.61 -7.22
N SER A 87 -12.36 8.25 -6.16
CA SER A 87 -11.07 7.57 -6.28
C SER A 87 -10.84 6.59 -5.13
N VAL A 88 -10.10 5.52 -5.42
CA VAL A 88 -9.57 4.60 -4.40
C VAL A 88 -8.06 4.63 -4.48
N ILE A 89 -7.43 4.89 -3.35
CA ILE A 89 -6.00 5.00 -3.22
C ILE A 89 -5.54 3.74 -2.51
N VAL A 90 -4.60 3.04 -3.12
CA VAL A 90 -4.06 1.77 -2.60
C VAL A 90 -2.57 1.92 -2.29
N PRO A 91 -2.07 1.31 -1.21
CA PRO A 91 -0.65 1.24 -0.92
C PRO A 91 0.08 0.33 -1.91
N GLN A 92 1.39 0.52 -2.02
CA GLN A 92 2.28 -0.33 -2.81
C GLN A 92 2.49 -1.68 -2.10
N SER A 93 1.57 -2.61 -2.37
CA SER A 93 1.61 -3.99 -1.87
C SER A 93 2.85 -4.77 -2.35
N GLU A 94 3.51 -4.32 -3.41
CA GLU A 94 4.71 -4.92 -4.01
C GLU A 94 6.03 -4.40 -3.45
N TRP A 95 6.00 -3.53 -2.43
CA TRP A 95 7.22 -3.05 -1.79
C TRP A 95 8.15 -4.23 -1.44
N GLN A 96 9.42 -4.12 -1.87
CA GLN A 96 10.48 -5.13 -1.69
C GLN A 96 10.32 -6.46 -2.45
N TYR A 97 9.38 -6.57 -3.40
CA TYR A 97 9.20 -7.76 -4.24
C TYR A 97 10.51 -8.18 -4.92
N ASN A 98 11.02 -9.38 -4.62
CA ASN A 98 12.31 -9.91 -5.13
C ASN A 98 13.56 -9.04 -4.83
N LEU A 99 13.46 -7.98 -4.02
CA LEU A 99 14.60 -7.12 -3.69
C LEU A 99 15.27 -7.53 -2.38
N ASN A 100 14.49 -7.63 -1.30
CA ASN A 100 14.98 -8.10 -0.01
C ASN A 100 14.15 -9.30 0.45
N PRO A 101 14.74 -10.51 0.45
CA PRO A 101 14.01 -11.75 0.75
C PRO A 101 13.50 -11.81 2.19
N LEU A 102 14.06 -11.00 3.11
CA LEU A 102 13.64 -10.95 4.51
C LEU A 102 12.21 -10.41 4.67
N TYR A 103 11.70 -9.66 3.68
CA TYR A 103 10.30 -9.20 3.69
C TYR A 103 9.31 -10.31 3.27
N GLY A 104 9.81 -11.44 2.77
CA GLY A 104 8.95 -12.59 2.44
C GLY A 104 8.01 -12.32 1.25
N VAL A 105 8.39 -11.44 0.32
CA VAL A 105 7.60 -11.12 -0.88
C VAL A 105 8.46 -11.32 -2.13
N GLY A 106 8.02 -12.21 -3.02
CA GLY A 106 8.75 -12.52 -4.24
C GLY A 106 8.24 -13.76 -4.97
N ASP A 107 8.86 -14.09 -6.11
CA ASP A 107 8.51 -15.25 -6.93
C ASP A 107 8.72 -16.57 -6.17
N ASN A 108 9.68 -16.60 -5.23
CA ASN A 108 9.96 -17.76 -4.37
C ASN A 108 8.79 -18.11 -3.41
N ARG A 109 7.83 -17.21 -3.23
CA ARG A 109 6.64 -17.41 -2.39
C ARG A 109 5.42 -17.84 -3.19
N ILE A 110 5.48 -17.87 -4.52
CA ILE A 110 4.37 -18.33 -5.34
C ILE A 110 4.26 -19.85 -5.21
N PRO A 111 3.11 -20.41 -4.78
CA PRO A 111 2.93 -21.84 -4.65
C PRO A 111 3.22 -22.57 -5.96
N SER A 112 3.97 -23.68 -5.93
CA SER A 112 4.34 -24.43 -7.14
C SER A 112 3.12 -24.86 -7.98
N ARG A 113 1.98 -25.13 -7.32
CA ARG A 113 0.71 -25.45 -7.99
C ARG A 113 0.16 -24.30 -8.84
N MET A 114 0.45 -23.04 -8.48
CA MET A 114 0.10 -21.87 -9.31
C MET A 114 1.07 -21.67 -10.48
N LEU A 115 2.25 -22.28 -10.43
CA LEU A 115 3.26 -22.24 -11.47
C LEU A 115 3.23 -23.47 -12.39
N THR A 116 2.25 -24.36 -12.23
CA THR A 116 2.17 -25.60 -13.02
C THR A 116 0.94 -25.54 -13.93
N LYS A 117 1.14 -25.73 -15.23
CA LYS A 117 0.05 -25.84 -16.21
C LYS A 117 -0.63 -27.21 -16.14
N VAL A 118 -1.77 -27.35 -16.83
CA VAL A 118 -2.52 -28.63 -16.92
C VAL A 118 -1.68 -29.75 -17.56
N ASP A 119 -0.74 -29.40 -18.45
CA ASP A 119 0.19 -30.34 -19.10
C ASP A 119 1.42 -30.70 -18.25
N GLY A 120 1.52 -30.18 -17.02
CA GLY A 120 2.65 -30.40 -16.11
C GLY A 120 3.88 -29.51 -16.37
N THR A 121 3.84 -28.60 -17.35
CA THR A 121 4.94 -27.66 -17.58
C THR A 121 4.92 -26.49 -16.59
N SER A 122 6.10 -25.92 -16.32
CA SER A 122 6.25 -24.79 -15.40
C SER A 122 6.01 -23.45 -16.10
N ILE A 123 5.41 -22.50 -15.37
CA ILE A 123 5.17 -21.11 -15.76
C ILE A 123 6.30 -20.26 -15.17
N ASN A 124 6.99 -19.50 -16.02
CA ASN A 124 7.94 -18.49 -15.55
C ASN A 124 7.18 -17.21 -15.12
N PRO A 125 7.17 -16.84 -13.83
CA PRO A 125 6.40 -15.72 -13.34
C PRO A 125 6.86 -14.36 -13.89
N THR A 126 8.15 -14.20 -14.17
CA THR A 126 8.72 -12.94 -14.67
C THR A 126 8.27 -12.66 -16.10
N ILE A 127 8.06 -13.72 -16.89
CA ILE A 127 7.59 -13.61 -18.28
C ILE A 127 6.07 -13.47 -18.32
N GLN A 128 5.36 -14.31 -17.55
CA GLN A 128 3.90 -14.34 -17.57
C GLN A 128 3.27 -13.13 -16.87
N TRP A 129 3.90 -12.67 -15.78
CA TRP A 129 3.44 -11.54 -14.97
C TRP A 129 4.62 -10.59 -14.71
N PRO A 130 5.04 -9.82 -15.74
CA PRO A 130 6.21 -8.95 -15.65
C PRO A 130 6.00 -7.79 -14.68
N ASN A 131 4.76 -7.31 -14.57
CA ASN A 131 4.37 -6.22 -13.69
C ASN A 131 3.92 -6.80 -12.35
N LYS A 132 4.62 -6.44 -11.28
CA LYS A 132 4.32 -6.88 -9.92
C LYS A 132 3.62 -5.76 -9.17
N GLY A 133 2.56 -6.08 -8.44
CA GLY A 133 1.77 -5.11 -7.70
C GLY A 133 0.50 -4.65 -8.39
N SER A 134 -0.14 -3.66 -7.80
CA SER A 134 -1.37 -3.06 -8.31
C SER A 134 -1.03 -1.90 -9.25
N TYR A 135 -1.17 -2.12 -10.55
CA TYR A 135 -1.34 -1.03 -11.51
C TYR A 135 -2.81 -0.63 -11.50
N LEU A 136 -3.11 0.60 -11.04
CA LEU A 136 -4.39 1.28 -11.24
C LEU A 136 -4.22 2.36 -12.30
#